data_AF-A0A1G9HIY4-F1
#
_entry.id   AF-A0A1G9HIY4-F1
#
_cell.length_a   1.000
_cell.length_b   1.000
_cell.length_c   1.000
_cell.angle_alpha   90.00
_cell.angle_beta   90.00
_cell.angle_gamma   90.00
#
_symmetry.space_group_name_H-M   'P 1'
#
loop_
_entity.id
_entity.type
_entity.pdbx_description
1 polymer ?
#
loop_
_entity_poly.entity_id
_entity_poly.type
_entity_poly.pdbx_seq_one_letter_code
_entity_poly.pdbx_strand_id
1 'polypeptide(L)'
;MADITEFIVIVLAVFAFLLLLGGVGIYLLVRLGKKAAVKAKQASNRIATHVNAMGTGVAAEVERFRLDLRREVSLTRQAVEQAQRDGWGLGDLPRLLADLQAQADVHDGQLGMYAQQHRMSQFVDHVTLDRLREHQAKLTAMCARIRADLMSDQVRHSATGIADLTSRTDLEIEARRHAPDPLDEIDDLYRRSLEDRNDRP
;
A
#
# COMPACT_ATOMS: atom_id res chain seq x y z
N MET A 1 -47.03 32.46 55.40
CA MET A 1 -45.79 31.68 55.63
C MET A 1 -45.65 30.58 54.58
N ALA A 2 -46.67 29.74 54.36
CA ALA A 2 -46.66 28.68 53.34
C ALA A 2 -46.41 29.19 51.90
N ASP A 3 -47.10 30.25 51.46
CA ASP A 3 -46.99 30.75 50.08
C ASP A 3 -45.60 31.31 49.73
N ILE A 4 -44.93 31.92 50.71
CA ILE A 4 -43.57 32.46 50.54
C ILE A 4 -42.56 31.31 50.45
N THR A 5 -42.73 30.27 51.27
CA THR A 5 -41.89 29.07 51.21
C THR A 5 -42.07 28.34 49.87
N GLU A 6 -43.30 28.21 49.38
CA GLU A 6 -43.60 27.58 48.09
C GLU A 6 -43.00 28.36 46.91
N PHE A 7 -43.14 29.69 46.91
CA PHE A 7 -42.51 30.55 45.90
C PHE A 7 -40.98 30.42 45.87
N ILE A 8 -40.34 30.42 47.06
CA ILE A 8 -38.88 30.26 47.17
C ILE A 8 -38.45 28.88 46.64
N VAL A 9 -39.19 27.81 46.94
CA VAL A 9 -38.87 26.45 46.47
C VAL A 9 -38.97 26.36 44.94
N ILE A 10 -39.98 26.97 44.33
CA ILE A 10 -40.13 26.99 42.87
C ILE A 10 -38.95 27.71 42.21
N VAL A 11 -38.57 28.88 42.73
CA VAL A 11 -37.42 29.64 42.22
C VAL A 11 -36.14 28.83 42.33
N LEU A 12 -35.92 28.15 43.46
CA LEU A 12 -34.73 27.34 43.71
C LEU A 12 -34.67 26.10 42.81
N ALA A 13 -35.82 25.46 42.54
CA ALA A 13 -35.93 24.35 41.61
C ALA A 13 -35.61 24.77 40.17
N VAL A 14 -36.12 25.91 39.72
CA VAL A 14 -35.81 26.46 38.39
C VAL A 14 -34.32 26.80 38.29
N PHE A 15 -33.74 27.40 39.32
CA PHE A 15 -32.32 27.75 39.34
C PHE A 15 -31.42 26.51 39.32
N ALA A 16 -31.77 25.48 40.09
CA ALA A 16 -31.06 24.20 40.08
C ALA A 16 -31.16 23.50 38.72
N PHE A 17 -32.32 23.55 38.07
CA PHE A 17 -32.52 22.99 36.74
C PHE A 17 -31.67 23.71 35.67
N LEU A 18 -31.61 25.05 35.72
CA LEU A 18 -30.75 25.84 34.84
C LEU A 18 -29.26 25.55 35.04
N LEU A 19 -28.82 25.35 36.30
CA LEU A 19 -27.44 24.97 36.59
C LEU A 19 -27.08 23.58 36.05
N LEU A 20 -27.99 22.61 36.15
CA LEU A 20 -27.78 21.27 35.58
C LEU A 20 -27.72 21.31 34.05
N LEU A 21 -28.61 22.04 33.39
CA LEU A 21 -28.58 22.25 31.93
C LEU A 21 -27.28 22.94 31.48
N GLY A 22 -26.85 23.98 32.19
CA GLY A 22 -25.59 24.66 31.94
C GLY A 22 -24.37 23.73 32.07
N GLY A 23 -24.33 22.93 33.13
CA GLY A 23 -23.26 21.95 33.38
C GLY A 23 -23.16 20.88 32.29
N VAL A 24 -24.29 20.31 31.87
CA VAL A 24 -24.34 19.30 30.79
C VAL A 24 -23.94 19.92 29.45
N GLY A 25 -24.40 21.14 29.15
CA GLY A 25 -24.03 21.87 27.94
C GLY A 25 -22.51 22.10 27.85
N ILE A 26 -21.89 22.60 28.92
CA ILE A 26 -20.44 22.83 28.99
C ILE A 26 -19.68 21.51 28.85
N TYR A 27 -20.13 20.44 29.51
CA TYR A 27 -19.49 19.13 29.45
C TYR A 27 -19.47 18.56 28.02
N LEU A 28 -20.59 18.64 27.30
CA LEU A 28 -20.67 18.20 25.91
C LEU A 28 -19.77 19.03 24.99
N LEU A 29 -19.73 20.34 25.19
CA LEU A 29 -18.87 21.27 24.43
C LEU A 29 -17.38 20.95 24.61
N VAL A 30 -16.94 20.70 25.85
CA VAL A 30 -15.55 20.30 26.16
C VAL A 30 -15.21 18.94 25.55
N ARG A 31 -16.13 17.98 25.60
CA ARG A 31 -15.91 16.62 25.07
C ARG A 31 -15.86 16.59 23.54
N LEU A 32 -16.73 17.35 22.87
CA LEU A 32 -16.72 17.54 21.42
C LEU A 32 -15.49 18.34 20.98
N GLY A 33 -15.13 19.39 21.71
CA GLY A 33 -13.93 20.20 21.49
C GLY A 33 -12.65 19.38 21.58
N LYS A 34 -12.52 18.48 22.56
CA LYS A 34 -11.36 17.56 22.66
C LYS A 34 -11.25 16.62 21.45
N LYS A 35 -12.37 16.05 20.99
CA LYS A 35 -12.37 15.16 19.82
C LYS A 35 -12.04 15.91 18.52
N ALA A 36 -12.59 17.12 18.35
CA ALA A 36 -12.30 17.98 17.22
C ALA A 36 -10.84 18.46 17.24
N ALA A 37 -10.30 18.83 18.40
CA ALA A 37 -8.91 19.24 18.56
C ALA A 37 -7.92 18.11 18.23
N VAL A 38 -8.23 16.85 18.61
CA VAL A 38 -7.40 15.69 18.23
C VAL A 38 -7.41 15.48 16.71
N LYS A 39 -8.58 15.54 16.06
CA LYS A 39 -8.69 15.43 14.60
C LYS A 39 -8.03 16.60 13.87
N ALA A 40 -8.19 17.83 14.36
CA ALA A 40 -7.54 19.01 13.82
C ALA A 40 -6.02 18.92 13.98
N LYS A 41 -5.51 18.45 15.13
CA LYS A 41 -4.07 18.23 15.34
C LYS A 41 -3.51 17.18 14.37
N GLN A 42 -4.26 16.13 14.07
CA GLN A 42 -3.87 15.13 13.06
C GLN A 42 -3.84 15.71 11.64
N ALA A 43 -4.82 16.53 11.26
CA ALA A 43 -4.88 17.19 9.96
C ALA A 43 -3.80 18.28 9.81
N SER A 44 -3.63 19.14 10.82
CA SER A 44 -2.57 20.15 10.87
C SER A 44 -1.18 19.53 10.88
N ASN A 45 -0.98 18.40 11.57
CA ASN A 45 0.30 17.70 11.49
C ASN A 45 0.59 17.22 10.07
N ARG A 46 -0.39 16.67 9.33
CA ARG A 46 -0.18 16.25 7.93
C ARG A 46 0.16 17.41 6.98
N ILE A 47 -0.45 18.57 7.19
CA ILE A 47 -0.19 19.76 6.38
C ILE A 47 1.17 20.36 6.74
N ALA A 48 1.48 20.45 8.04
CA ALA A 48 2.76 20.96 8.53
C ALA A 48 3.94 20.06 8.14
N THR A 49 3.76 18.75 8.06
CA THR A 49 4.81 17.83 7.57
C THR A 49 5.12 18.07 6.09
N HIS A 50 4.10 18.30 5.27
CA HIS A 50 4.31 18.55 3.83
C HIS A 50 4.95 19.92 3.54
N VAL A 51 4.61 20.95 4.33
CA VAL A 51 5.21 22.29 4.22
C VAL A 51 6.63 22.31 4.80
N ASN A 52 6.90 21.61 5.90
CA ASN A 52 8.26 21.50 6.45
C ASN A 52 9.20 20.70 5.53
N ALA A 53 8.70 19.73 4.76
CA ALA A 53 9.50 19.02 3.76
C ALA A 53 9.94 19.91 2.58
N MET A 54 9.26 21.04 2.33
CA MET A 54 9.64 22.05 1.33
C MET A 54 10.68 23.06 1.84
N GLY A 55 11.03 23.04 3.13
CA GLY A 55 12.06 23.90 3.70
C GLY A 55 13.49 23.51 3.29
N THR A 56 14.46 24.36 3.65
CA THR A 56 15.89 24.08 3.56
C THR A 56 16.45 23.80 4.96
N GLY A 57 17.36 22.81 5.08
CA GLY A 57 18.01 22.45 6.34
C GLY A 57 17.64 21.05 6.88
N VAL A 58 18.31 20.66 7.97
CA VAL A 58 18.28 19.29 8.54
C VAL A 58 16.86 18.84 8.93
N ALA A 59 16.04 19.73 9.48
CA ALA A 59 14.66 19.39 9.85
C ALA A 59 13.76 19.09 8.63
N ALA A 60 14.01 19.73 7.49
CA ALA A 60 13.29 19.45 6.24
C ALA A 60 13.74 18.13 5.62
N GLU A 61 15.05 17.83 5.68
CA GLU A 61 15.62 16.57 5.23
C GLU A 61 15.04 15.38 6.01
N VAL A 62 14.97 15.50 7.34
CA VAL A 62 14.36 14.48 8.21
C VAL A 62 12.90 14.25 7.85
N GLU A 63 12.14 15.31 7.56
CA GLU A 63 10.74 15.16 7.16
C GLU A 63 10.59 14.51 5.77
N ARG A 64 11.54 14.74 4.85
CA ARG A 64 11.58 14.02 3.57
C ARG A 64 11.83 12.53 3.78
N PHE A 65 12.79 12.14 4.63
CA PHE A 65 13.02 10.73 4.94
C PHE A 65 11.77 10.05 5.50
N ARG A 66 11.04 10.73 6.40
CA ARG A 66 9.77 10.22 6.94
C ARG A 66 8.72 9.99 5.86
N LEU A 67 8.55 10.97 4.97
CA LEU A 67 7.59 10.87 3.86
C LEU A 67 7.96 9.76 2.88
N ASP A 68 9.24 9.69 2.50
CA ASP A 68 9.75 8.69 1.56
C ASP A 68 9.63 7.28 2.13
N LEU A 69 9.96 7.06 3.41
CA LEU A 69 9.82 5.76 4.05
C LEU A 69 8.36 5.29 4.06
N ARG A 70 7.44 6.16 4.51
CA ARG A 70 6.02 5.86 4.55
C ARG A 70 5.48 5.53 3.17
N ARG A 71 5.92 6.27 2.16
CA ARG A 71 5.55 6.02 0.76
C ARG A 71 6.05 4.65 0.30
N GLU A 72 7.32 4.35 0.52
CA GLU A 72 7.95 3.09 0.09
C GLU A 72 7.32 1.86 0.77
N VAL A 73 7.07 1.92 2.08
CA VAL A 73 6.38 0.86 2.82
C VAL A 73 4.94 0.70 2.31
N SER A 74 4.23 1.80 2.07
CA SER A 74 2.85 1.75 1.56
C SER A 74 2.78 1.13 0.16
N LEU A 75 3.69 1.51 -0.75
CA LEU A 75 3.77 0.95 -2.10
C LEU A 75 4.10 -0.54 -2.06
N THR A 76 5.04 -0.93 -1.20
CA THR A 76 5.43 -2.33 -1.03
C THR A 76 4.27 -3.16 -0.48
N ARG A 77 3.53 -2.64 0.51
CA ARG A 77 2.33 -3.29 1.04
C ARG A 77 1.26 -3.46 -0.02
N GLN A 78 0.98 -2.43 -0.81
CA GLN A 78 0.01 -2.53 -1.90
C GLN A 78 0.41 -3.58 -2.94
N ALA A 79 1.70 -3.67 -3.29
CA ALA A 79 2.20 -4.68 -4.22
C ALA A 79 2.03 -6.11 -3.66
N VAL A 80 2.36 -6.34 -2.38
CA VAL A 80 2.17 -7.64 -1.71
C VAL A 80 0.68 -8.01 -1.64
N GLU A 81 -0.19 -7.06 -1.23
CA GLU A 81 -1.64 -7.30 -1.16
C GLU A 81 -2.23 -7.62 -2.54
N GLN A 82 -1.74 -6.98 -3.60
CA GLN A 82 -2.17 -7.26 -4.96
C GLN A 82 -1.72 -8.66 -5.39
N ALA A 83 -0.45 -9.01 -5.20
CA ALA A 83 0.06 -10.35 -5.50
C ALA A 83 -0.69 -11.46 -4.73
N GLN A 84 -1.09 -11.18 -3.49
CA GLN A 84 -1.90 -12.10 -2.70
C GLN A 84 -3.32 -12.28 -3.28
N ARG A 85 -3.94 -11.18 -3.74
CA ARG A 85 -5.25 -11.23 -4.43
C ARG A 85 -5.17 -11.99 -5.76
N ASP A 86 -4.03 -11.88 -6.45
CA ASP A 86 -3.75 -12.61 -7.69
C ASP A 86 -3.40 -14.09 -7.43
N GLY A 87 -3.45 -14.53 -6.17
CA GLY A 87 -3.30 -15.93 -5.77
C GLY A 87 -1.86 -16.42 -5.70
N TRP A 88 -0.86 -15.52 -5.64
CA TRP A 88 0.53 -15.93 -5.60
C TRP A 88 0.88 -16.57 -4.26
N GLY A 89 1.71 -17.61 -4.30
CA GLY A 89 2.21 -18.30 -3.10
C GLY A 89 3.28 -17.47 -2.39
N LEU A 90 2.88 -16.45 -1.65
CA LEU A 90 3.80 -15.50 -1.01
C LEU A 90 4.47 -16.00 0.28
N GLY A 91 4.10 -17.20 0.77
CA GLY A 91 4.65 -17.77 2.00
C GLY A 91 4.55 -16.82 3.20
N ASP A 92 5.68 -16.59 3.87
CA ASP A 92 5.78 -15.72 5.05
C ASP A 92 5.96 -14.23 4.71
N LEU A 93 6.01 -13.85 3.43
CA LEU A 93 6.26 -12.47 3.01
C LEU A 93 5.28 -11.45 3.63
N PRO A 94 3.95 -11.71 3.73
CA PRO A 94 3.04 -10.78 4.38
C PRO A 94 3.38 -10.53 5.86
N ARG A 95 3.86 -11.56 6.57
CA ARG A 95 4.28 -11.45 7.96
C ARG A 95 5.57 -10.65 8.07
N LEU A 96 6.57 -10.96 7.24
CA LEU A 96 7.83 -10.21 7.21
C LEU A 96 7.63 -8.73 6.85
N LEU A 97 6.67 -8.44 5.97
CA LEU A 97 6.29 -7.08 5.65
C LEU A 97 5.63 -6.36 6.84
N ALA A 98 4.81 -7.05 7.63
CA ALA A 98 4.23 -6.47 8.85
C ALA A 98 5.33 -6.14 9.88
N ASP A 99 6.32 -7.01 10.04
CA ASP A 99 7.48 -6.76 10.90
C ASP A 99 8.32 -5.56 10.38
N LEU A 100 8.54 -5.49 9.06
CA LEU A 100 9.22 -4.36 8.41
C LEU A 100 8.44 -3.04 8.62
N GLN A 101 7.11 -3.08 8.52
CA GLN A 101 6.27 -1.91 8.77
C GLN A 101 6.39 -1.45 10.23
N ALA A 102 6.37 -2.38 11.19
CA ALA A 102 6.57 -2.03 12.59
C ALA A 102 7.95 -1.38 12.83
N GLN A 103 9.01 -1.88 12.19
CA GLN A 103 10.34 -1.27 12.26
C GLN A 103 10.36 0.13 11.63
N ALA A 104 9.69 0.31 10.49
CA ALA A 104 9.57 1.60 9.83
C ALA A 104 8.81 2.63 10.68
N ASP A 105 7.75 2.21 11.39
CA ASP A 105 6.99 3.06 12.30
C ASP A 105 7.83 3.50 13.50
N VAL A 106 8.65 2.60 14.07
CA VAL A 106 9.61 2.94 15.13
C VAL A 106 10.64 3.95 14.62
N HIS A 107 11.18 3.73 13.42
CA HIS A 107 12.17 4.63 12.83
C HIS A 107 11.58 6.01 12.49
N ASP A 108 10.35 6.08 11.98
CA ASP A 108 9.63 7.34 11.77
C ASP A 108 9.43 8.10 13.08
N GLY A 109 9.16 7.39 14.18
CA GLY A 109 9.12 7.96 15.53
C GLY A 109 10.45 8.58 15.95
N GLN A 110 11.57 7.89 15.70
CA GLN A 110 12.91 8.38 16.00
C GLN A 110 13.26 9.63 15.18
N LEU A 111 12.98 9.63 13.88
CA LEU A 111 13.14 10.80 13.00
C LEU A 111 12.29 11.98 13.49
N GLY A 112 11.04 11.73 13.88
CA GLY A 112 10.15 12.75 14.44
C GLY A 112 10.68 13.37 15.74
N MET A 113 11.21 12.54 16.65
CA MET A 113 11.83 13.02 17.89
C MET A 113 13.09 13.85 17.60
N TYR A 114 13.95 13.41 16.69
CA TYR A 114 15.16 14.14 16.29
C TYR A 114 14.79 15.52 15.69
N ALA A 115 13.82 15.57 14.79
CA ALA A 115 13.34 16.85 14.22
C ALA A 115 12.78 17.79 15.29
N GLN A 116 12.07 17.26 16.29
CA GLN A 116 11.55 18.06 17.40
C GLN A 116 12.69 18.60 18.28
N GLN A 117 13.68 17.77 18.62
CA GLN A 117 14.85 18.17 19.41
C GLN A 117 15.64 19.28 18.71
N HIS A 118 15.87 19.17 17.40
CA HIS A 118 16.55 20.20 16.62
C HIS A 118 15.76 21.52 16.53
N ARG A 119 14.44 21.51 16.67
CA ARG A 119 13.65 22.76 16.75
C ARG A 119 13.80 23.45 18.11
N MET A 120 14.08 22.69 19.17
CA MET A 120 14.19 23.18 20.54
C MET A 120 15.62 23.55 20.94
N SER A 121 16.63 23.02 20.24
CA SER A 121 18.05 23.24 20.52
C SER A 121 18.79 23.61 19.23
N GLN A 122 19.72 24.58 19.31
CA GLN A 122 20.61 24.93 18.19
C GLN A 122 21.74 23.92 17.99
N PHE A 123 21.90 22.95 18.89
CA PHE A 123 22.92 21.90 18.77
C PHE A 123 22.46 20.83 17.77
N VAL A 124 23.29 20.55 16.77
CA VAL A 124 23.05 19.50 15.76
C VAL A 124 23.93 18.30 16.07
N ASP A 125 23.30 17.21 16.50
CA ASP A 125 23.98 15.92 16.61
C ASP A 125 24.00 15.24 15.23
N HIS A 126 25.11 15.43 14.52
CA HIS A 126 25.33 14.85 13.19
C HIS A 126 25.51 13.33 13.22
N VAL A 127 26.05 12.76 14.30
CA VAL A 127 26.29 11.32 14.41
C VAL A 127 24.98 10.57 14.50
N THR A 128 24.04 11.08 15.29
CA THR A 128 22.70 10.50 15.38
C THR A 128 21.95 10.61 14.06
N LEU A 129 22.07 11.74 13.35
CA LEU A 129 21.46 11.91 12.03
C LEU A 129 21.99 10.92 11.00
N ASP A 130 23.30 10.70 10.94
CA ASP A 130 23.90 9.76 9.99
C ASP A 130 23.48 8.32 10.24
N ARG A 131 23.37 7.91 11.52
CA ARG A 131 22.80 6.60 11.87
C ARG A 131 21.35 6.47 11.43
N LEU A 132 20.55 7.54 11.59
CA LEU A 132 19.17 7.53 11.15
C LEU A 132 19.08 7.44 9.62
N ARG A 133 19.92 8.17 8.87
CA ARG A 133 20.03 8.06 7.41
C ARG A 133 20.41 6.67 6.94
N GLU A 134 21.37 6.02 7.60
CA GLU A 134 21.79 4.67 7.24
C GLU A 134 20.66 3.66 7.47
N HIS A 135 19.93 3.78 8.57
CA HIS A 135 18.79 2.92 8.86
C HIS A 135 17.64 3.13 7.87
N GLN A 136 17.34 4.38 7.53
CA GLN A 136 16.40 4.76 6.48
C GLN A 136 16.75 4.11 5.12
N ALA A 137 18.02 4.19 4.72
CA ALA A 137 18.49 3.60 3.46
C ALA A 137 18.31 2.07 3.47
N LYS A 138 18.60 1.40 4.60
CA LYS A 138 18.38 -0.05 4.75
C LYS A 138 16.92 -0.44 4.61
N LEU A 139 16.01 0.25 5.31
CA LEU A 139 14.56 -0.01 5.23
C LEU A 139 14.02 0.20 3.81
N THR A 140 14.46 1.27 3.15
CA THR A 140 14.07 1.59 1.77
C THR A 140 14.61 0.55 0.79
N ALA A 141 15.86 0.11 0.95
CA ALA A 141 16.45 -0.93 0.11
C ALA A 141 15.72 -2.27 0.27
N MET A 142 15.28 -2.63 1.49
CA MET A 142 14.47 -3.82 1.72
C MET A 142 13.11 -3.72 1.02
N CYS A 143 12.43 -2.57 1.11
CA CYS A 143 11.18 -2.32 0.37
C CYS A 143 11.38 -2.48 -1.16
N ALA A 144 12.43 -1.86 -1.71
CA ALA A 144 12.75 -1.95 -3.12
C ALA A 144 13.05 -3.40 -3.55
N ARG A 145 13.79 -4.15 -2.72
CA ARG A 145 14.11 -5.55 -2.98
C ARG A 145 12.86 -6.43 -2.99
N ILE A 146 11.98 -6.30 -2.01
CA ILE A 146 10.69 -7.03 -1.98
C ILE A 146 9.91 -6.75 -3.27
N ARG A 147 9.81 -5.49 -3.70
CA ARG A 147 9.11 -5.13 -4.94
C ARG A 147 9.76 -5.72 -6.19
N ALA A 148 11.10 -5.73 -6.24
CA ALA A 148 11.84 -6.33 -7.36
C ALA A 148 11.64 -7.86 -7.42
N ASP A 149 11.66 -8.53 -6.26
CA ASP A 149 11.42 -9.97 -6.16
C ASP A 149 9.99 -10.31 -6.62
N LEU A 150 8.98 -9.53 -6.20
CA LEU A 150 7.61 -9.67 -6.68
C LEU A 150 7.48 -9.47 -8.20
N MET A 151 8.15 -8.45 -8.77
CA MET A 151 8.13 -8.23 -10.22
C MET A 151 8.81 -9.39 -10.98
N SER A 152 9.90 -9.93 -10.45
CA SER A 152 10.58 -11.09 -11.03
C SER A 152 9.65 -12.32 -11.06
N ASP A 153 8.94 -12.57 -9.96
CA ASP A 153 7.96 -13.66 -9.89
C ASP A 153 6.77 -13.42 -10.83
N GLN A 154 6.30 -12.17 -10.99
CA GLN A 154 5.27 -11.81 -11.96
C GLN A 154 5.66 -12.22 -13.39
N VAL A 155 6.89 -11.87 -13.78
CA VAL A 155 7.42 -12.19 -15.12
C VAL A 155 7.48 -13.69 -15.31
N ARG A 156 7.90 -14.45 -14.28
CA ARG A 156 7.93 -15.92 -14.35
C ARG A 156 6.54 -16.53 -14.52
N HIS A 157 5.55 -16.09 -13.75
CA HIS A 157 4.17 -16.59 -13.86
C HIS A 157 3.51 -16.19 -15.20
N SER A 158 3.83 -15.02 -15.74
CA SER A 158 3.33 -14.60 -17.04
C SER A 158 4.01 -15.36 -18.19
N ALA A 159 5.31 -15.61 -18.08
CA ALA A 159 6.06 -16.36 -19.09
C ALA A 159 5.60 -17.82 -19.21
N THR A 160 5.27 -18.48 -18.09
CA THR A 160 4.70 -19.84 -18.12
C THR A 160 3.30 -19.84 -18.75
N GLY A 161 2.45 -18.86 -18.43
CA GLY A 161 1.13 -18.72 -19.05
C GLY A 161 1.19 -18.47 -20.56
N ILE A 162 2.15 -17.66 -21.03
CA ILE A 162 2.39 -17.43 -22.46
C ILE A 162 2.90 -18.71 -23.13
N ALA A 163 3.83 -19.45 -22.52
CA ALA A 163 4.32 -20.70 -23.08
C ALA A 163 3.19 -21.75 -23.20
N ASP A 164 2.30 -21.84 -22.21
CA ASP A 164 1.14 -22.73 -22.25
C ASP A 164 0.16 -22.35 -23.38
N LEU A 165 -0.14 -21.05 -23.51
CA LEU A 165 -0.95 -20.50 -24.61
C LEU A 165 -0.32 -20.76 -25.98
N THR A 166 0.99 -20.60 -26.13
CA THR A 166 1.70 -20.91 -27.37
C THR A 166 1.61 -22.40 -27.67
N SER A 167 1.82 -23.28 -26.69
CA SER A 167 1.73 -24.73 -26.90
C SER A 167 0.34 -25.17 -27.35
N ARG A 168 -0.71 -24.56 -26.77
CA ARG A 168 -2.10 -24.83 -27.13
C ARG A 168 -2.44 -24.29 -28.51
N THR A 169 -1.90 -23.13 -28.86
CA THR A 169 -2.05 -22.53 -30.19
C THR A 169 -1.34 -23.37 -31.23
N ASP A 170 -0.12 -23.84 -30.97
CA ASP A 170 0.63 -24.73 -31.86
C ASP A 170 -0.11 -26.07 -32.05
N LEU A 171 -0.67 -26.64 -30.97
CA LEU A 171 -1.54 -27.81 -31.03
C LEU A 171 -2.81 -27.55 -31.85
N GLU A 172 -3.43 -26.37 -31.73
CA GLU A 172 -4.61 -26.01 -32.51
C GLU A 172 -4.26 -25.77 -33.99
N ILE A 173 -3.11 -25.18 -34.28
CA ILE A 173 -2.58 -25.00 -35.64
C ILE A 173 -2.27 -26.35 -36.27
N GLU A 174 -1.61 -27.26 -35.55
CA GLU A 174 -1.31 -28.60 -36.04
C GLU A 174 -2.58 -29.45 -36.18
N ALA A 175 -3.56 -29.32 -35.28
CA ALA A 175 -4.87 -29.98 -35.43
C ALA A 175 -5.70 -29.42 -36.60
N ARG A 176 -5.44 -28.16 -37.01
CA ARG A 176 -6.04 -27.53 -38.19
C ARG A 176 -5.23 -27.75 -39.47
N ARG A 177 -4.03 -28.34 -39.40
CA ARG A 177 -3.32 -28.75 -40.62
C ARG A 177 -4.16 -29.79 -41.34
N HIS A 178 -4.50 -29.45 -42.57
CA HIS A 178 -5.33 -30.26 -43.44
C HIS A 178 -4.78 -31.68 -43.54
N ALA A 179 -5.66 -32.68 -43.41
CA ALA A 179 -5.36 -33.98 -44.00
C ALA A 179 -5.08 -33.76 -45.51
N PRO A 180 -4.12 -34.49 -46.12
CA PRO A 180 -3.82 -34.33 -47.54
C PRO A 180 -5.12 -34.41 -48.36
N ASP A 181 -5.26 -33.51 -49.35
CA ASP A 181 -6.46 -33.43 -50.16
C ASP A 181 -6.68 -34.80 -50.82
N PRO A 182 -7.84 -35.47 -50.60
CA PRO A 182 -8.10 -36.78 -51.19
C PRO A 182 -8.00 -36.76 -52.72
N LEU A 183 -8.15 -35.60 -53.36
CA LEU A 183 -7.96 -35.45 -54.81
C LEU A 183 -6.50 -35.56 -55.23
N ASP A 184 -5.56 -35.01 -54.43
CA ASP A 184 -4.12 -35.14 -54.70
C ASP A 184 -3.67 -36.60 -54.56
N GLU A 185 -4.25 -37.34 -53.61
CA GLU A 185 -3.97 -38.77 -53.40
C GLU A 185 -4.48 -39.63 -54.58
N ILE A 186 -5.65 -39.27 -55.13
CA ILE A 186 -6.21 -39.91 -56.32
C ILE A 186 -5.37 -39.60 -57.56
N ASP A 187 -4.92 -38.36 -57.74
CA ASP A 187 -4.08 -37.96 -58.87
C ASP A 187 -2.71 -38.63 -58.83
N ASP A 188 -2.11 -38.79 -57.64
CA ASP A 188 -0.86 -39.52 -57.46
C ASP A 188 -1.03 -41.03 -57.71
N LEU A 189 -2.15 -41.63 -57.27
CA LEU A 189 -2.50 -43.02 -57.57
C LEU A 189 -2.74 -43.22 -59.08
N TYR A 190 -3.41 -42.28 -59.73
CA TYR A 190 -3.67 -42.32 -61.16
C TYR A 190 -2.37 -42.18 -61.96
N ARG A 191 -1.49 -41.25 -61.57
CA ARG A 191 -0.15 -41.06 -62.17
C ARG A 191 0.70 -42.32 -62.04
N ARG A 192 0.77 -42.94 -60.86
CA ARG A 192 1.46 -44.24 -60.68
C ARG A 192 0.86 -45.34 -61.53
N SER A 193 -0.47 -45.39 -61.68
CA SER A 193 -1.13 -46.42 -62.50
C SER A 193 -0.84 -46.26 -63.99
N LEU A 194 -0.65 -45.02 -64.46
CA LEU A 194 -0.29 -44.71 -65.84
C LEU A 194 1.18 -45.04 -66.13
N GLU A 195 2.07 -44.76 -65.18
CA GLU A 195 3.48 -45.13 -65.25
C GLU A 195 3.65 -46.67 -65.29
N ASP A 196 2.95 -47.41 -64.43
CA ASP A 196 2.98 -48.88 -64.39
C ASP A 196 2.38 -49.54 -65.66
N ARG A 197 1.53 -48.81 -66.39
CA ARG A 197 0.98 -49.21 -67.69
C ARG A 197 1.91 -48.96 -68.86
N ASN A 198 2.73 -47.92 -68.78
CA ASN A 198 3.72 -47.58 -69.81
C ASN A 198 4.98 -48.47 -69.73
N ASP A 199 5.25 -49.09 -68.58
CA ASP A 199 6.38 -50.00 -68.36
C ASP A 199 6.10 -51.47 -68.73
N ARG A 200 4.92 -51.78 -69.30
CA ARG A 200 4.62 -53.12 -69.86
C ARG A 200 4.78 -53.12 -71.38
N PRO A 201 5.65 -53.99 -71.94
CA PRO A 201 6.02 -54.00 -73.36
C PRO A 201 4.90 -54.44 -74.31
#